data_AF-A0A971YEW1-F1
#
_entry.id   AF-A0A971YEW1-F1
#
_cell.length_a   1.000
_cell.length_b   1.000
_cell.length_c   1.000
_cell.angle_alpha   90.00
_cell.angle_beta   90.00
_cell.angle_gamma   90.00
#
_symmetry.space_group_name_H-M   'P 1'
#
loop_
_entity.id
_entity.type
_entity.pdbx_description
1 polymer ?
#
loop_
_entity_poly.entity_id
_entity_poly.type
_entity_poly.pdbx_seq_one_letter_code
_entity_poly.pdbx_strand_id
1 'polypeptide(L)'
;MNDKLEMKLLEARKDADRFFSNFPYEKMNNAVFAKLSKDRDVVYHKRHFIYPLVIKISALSACLIFLISAVSFFRDGLDYEKENMASLGKPVSQQMIKPDNKEGLYQWLNFFNINKPNQVENNLLAVIWKPGSSGDYEMAYSSLFENSNKPCPAYMIVFPDNQPSVVIISSQNDDKKYIHYRVLGYKEDKIIAYMEQNYVIGGKIEVVDGALKETRLIPDNYVEKEDIEKENNGNMKKIITYYIPYQTNESGDIIPSVENIRIRKGDYIAIIGDNTVPVEILNSRMLLDWDKQYDNIKSLYAKSSGYEDLCLRPLNGGETKKISVEVVEDEL
;
A
#
# COMPACT_ATOMS: atom_id res chain seq x y z
N MET A 1 24.88 -36.70 -4.07
CA MET A 1 24.81 -35.24 -3.83
C MET A 1 23.56 -34.82 -3.03
N ASN A 2 22.54 -35.69 -2.90
CA ASN A 2 21.27 -35.41 -2.22
C ASN A 2 21.36 -35.54 -0.67
N ASP A 3 22.16 -36.49 -0.18
CA ASP A 3 22.21 -36.85 1.25
C ASP A 3 22.74 -35.73 2.15
N LYS A 4 23.61 -34.86 1.61
CA LYS A 4 24.17 -33.71 2.35
C LYS A 4 23.14 -32.59 2.55
N LEU A 5 22.17 -32.47 1.64
CA LEU A 5 21.08 -31.52 1.74
C LEU A 5 20.03 -32.03 2.73
N GLU A 6 19.67 -33.30 2.66
CA GLU A 6 18.75 -33.92 3.62
C GLU A 6 19.29 -33.83 5.05
N MET A 7 20.58 -34.10 5.26
CA MET A 7 21.20 -33.97 6.58
C MET A 7 21.14 -32.52 7.11
N LYS A 8 21.36 -31.52 6.26
CA LYS A 8 21.25 -30.11 6.66
C LYS A 8 19.81 -29.70 6.99
N LEU A 9 18.82 -30.21 6.25
CA LEU A 9 17.41 -29.94 6.53
C LEU A 9 16.97 -30.59 7.86
N LEU A 10 17.47 -31.79 8.15
CA LEU A 10 17.21 -32.50 9.39
C LEU A 10 17.85 -31.79 10.60
N GLU A 11 19.04 -31.22 10.41
CA GLU A 11 19.74 -30.41 11.41
C GLU A 11 18.99 -29.09 11.67
N ALA A 12 18.61 -28.37 10.61
CA ALA A 12 17.83 -27.14 10.72
C ALA A 12 16.47 -27.37 11.43
N ARG A 13 15.82 -28.51 11.16
CA ARG A 13 14.58 -28.90 11.85
C ARG A 13 14.82 -29.15 13.34
N LYS A 14 15.88 -29.88 13.70
CA LYS A 14 16.25 -30.12 15.11
C LYS A 14 16.57 -28.83 15.85
N ASP A 15 17.24 -27.89 15.21
CA ASP A 15 17.58 -26.60 15.80
C ASP A 15 16.35 -25.71 15.98
N ALA A 16 15.43 -25.71 15.00
CA ALA A 16 14.13 -25.05 15.15
C ALA A 16 13.32 -25.66 16.30
N ASP A 17 13.19 -26.98 16.36
CA ASP A 17 12.46 -27.67 17.43
C ASP A 17 13.10 -27.40 18.80
N ARG A 18 14.43 -27.32 18.90
CA ARG A 18 15.15 -26.95 20.13
C ARG A 18 14.96 -25.48 20.52
N PHE A 19 14.89 -24.59 19.53
CA PHE A 19 14.63 -23.17 19.76
C PHE A 19 13.21 -22.95 20.29
N PHE A 20 12.22 -23.60 19.68
CA PHE A 20 10.82 -23.45 20.05
C PHE A 20 10.40 -24.27 21.27
N SER A 21 11.11 -25.35 21.63
CA SER A 21 10.78 -26.16 22.81
C SER A 21 11.00 -25.43 24.15
N ASN A 22 11.91 -24.46 24.19
CA ASN A 22 12.15 -23.61 25.35
C ASN A 22 11.35 -22.30 25.30
N PHE A 23 10.61 -22.07 24.21
CA PHE A 23 9.79 -20.88 24.05
C PHE A 23 8.49 -21.08 24.84
N PRO A 24 8.20 -20.28 25.89
CA PRO A 24 7.12 -20.57 26.81
C PRO A 24 5.79 -20.08 26.24
N TYR A 25 5.37 -20.66 25.11
CA TYR A 25 4.13 -20.32 24.41
C TYR A 25 2.92 -20.34 25.34
N GLU A 26 2.84 -21.35 26.21
CA GLU A 26 1.75 -21.49 27.19
C GLU A 26 1.75 -20.38 28.25
N LYS A 27 2.92 -19.94 28.75
CA LYS A 27 2.99 -18.87 29.75
C LYS A 27 2.73 -17.49 29.15
N MET A 28 3.18 -17.24 27.92
CA MET A 28 2.87 -15.98 27.23
C MET A 28 1.40 -15.91 26.83
N ASN A 29 0.81 -17.00 26.31
CA ASN A 29 -0.64 -17.03 26.05
C ASN A 29 -1.42 -16.89 27.36
N ASN A 30 -1.07 -17.60 28.43
CA ASN A 30 -1.79 -17.45 29.70
C ASN A 30 -1.63 -16.07 30.32
N ALA A 31 -0.48 -15.39 30.15
CA ALA A 31 -0.31 -14.01 30.59
C ALA A 31 -1.14 -13.02 29.75
N VAL A 32 -1.21 -13.22 28.44
CA VAL A 32 -2.04 -12.40 27.53
C VAL A 32 -3.52 -12.67 27.76
N PHE A 33 -3.95 -13.93 27.87
CA PHE A 33 -5.33 -14.31 28.18
C PHE A 33 -5.74 -13.89 29.60
N ALA A 34 -4.85 -13.95 30.60
CA ALA A 34 -5.13 -13.43 31.94
C ALA A 34 -5.21 -11.90 31.96
N LYS A 35 -4.46 -11.20 31.10
CA LYS A 35 -4.55 -9.74 30.95
C LYS A 35 -5.84 -9.34 30.23
N LEU A 36 -6.27 -10.11 29.23
CA LEU A 36 -7.54 -9.93 28.50
C LEU A 36 -8.78 -10.35 29.33
N SER A 37 -8.64 -11.30 30.25
CA SER A 37 -9.74 -11.72 31.13
C SER A 37 -9.87 -10.85 32.39
N LYS A 38 -8.78 -10.28 32.91
CA LYS A 38 -8.82 -9.31 34.02
C LYS A 38 -9.54 -8.00 33.68
N ASP A 39 -9.59 -7.62 32.40
CA ASP A 39 -10.38 -6.46 31.93
C ASP A 39 -11.90 -6.72 31.93
N ARG A 40 -12.37 -7.92 32.28
CA ARG A 40 -13.80 -8.26 32.35
C ARG A 40 -14.32 -8.63 33.74
N ASP A 41 -13.46 -8.76 34.76
CA ASP A 41 -13.90 -9.13 36.10
C ASP A 41 -13.74 -7.97 37.10
N VAL A 42 -14.88 -7.36 37.44
CA VAL A 42 -15.04 -6.44 38.57
C VAL A 42 -14.90 -7.25 39.87
N VAL A 43 -13.69 -7.33 40.40
CA VAL A 43 -13.42 -7.98 41.70
C VAL A 43 -13.84 -7.05 42.85
N TYR A 44 -15.02 -7.31 43.43
CA TYR A 44 -15.42 -6.76 44.72
C TYR A 44 -14.43 -7.18 45.82
N HIS A 45 -13.67 -6.22 46.35
CA HIS A 45 -12.82 -6.44 47.52
C HIS A 45 -13.67 -6.46 48.80
N LYS A 46 -13.75 -7.63 49.44
CA LYS A 46 -14.29 -7.80 50.79
C LYS A 46 -13.32 -7.16 51.79
N ARG A 47 -13.64 -5.98 52.33
CA ARG A 47 -12.94 -5.41 53.49
C ARG A 47 -13.67 -5.77 54.77
N HIS A 48 -13.00 -6.53 55.62
CA HIS A 48 -13.32 -6.60 57.04
C HIS A 48 -12.96 -5.26 57.68
N PHE A 49 -13.92 -4.62 58.35
CA PHE A 49 -13.66 -3.50 59.25
C PHE A 49 -14.50 -3.71 60.52
N ILE A 50 -13.82 -3.91 61.64
CA ILE A 50 -14.37 -3.72 62.97
C ILE A 50 -13.63 -2.52 63.53
N TYR A 51 -14.33 -1.41 63.83
CA TYR A 51 -14.03 -0.49 64.94
C TYR A 51 -15.26 0.41 65.18
N PRO A 52 -15.69 0.62 66.44
CA PRO A 52 -16.77 1.55 66.74
C PRO A 52 -16.26 3.00 66.85
N LEU A 53 -17.10 3.93 66.37
CA LEU A 53 -17.51 5.22 66.96
C LEU A 53 -16.49 5.91 67.90
N VAL A 54 -16.16 7.20 67.77
CA VAL A 54 -17.01 8.40 67.68
C VAL A 54 -16.08 9.57 67.29
N ILE A 55 -16.54 10.54 66.49
CA ILE A 55 -16.37 11.98 66.75
C ILE A 55 -17.37 12.73 65.86
N LYS A 56 -18.28 13.43 66.53
CA LYS A 56 -19.25 14.34 65.95
C LYS A 56 -18.55 15.63 65.53
N ILE A 57 -18.32 15.81 64.23
CA ILE A 57 -18.12 17.13 63.63
C ILE A 57 -18.95 17.16 62.34
N SER A 58 -19.84 18.15 62.26
CA SER A 58 -20.77 18.49 61.18
C SER A 58 -20.59 17.71 59.87
N ALA A 59 -21.46 16.70 59.67
CA ALA A 59 -21.48 15.80 58.51
C ALA A 59 -21.52 16.52 57.15
N LEU A 60 -22.05 17.75 57.12
CA LEU A 60 -22.10 18.57 55.91
C LEU A 60 -20.72 19.10 55.48
N SER A 61 -19.86 19.49 56.41
CA SER A 61 -18.51 19.99 56.06
C SER A 61 -17.55 18.86 55.69
N ALA A 62 -17.65 17.72 56.38
CA ALA A 62 -16.86 16.54 56.09
C ALA A 62 -17.24 15.94 54.73
N CYS A 63 -18.54 15.86 54.38
CA CYS A 63 -18.96 15.43 53.04
C CYS A 63 -18.48 16.35 51.93
N LEU A 64 -18.42 17.67 52.14
CA LEU A 64 -17.93 18.62 51.14
C LEU A 64 -16.42 18.50 50.93
N ILE A 65 -15.65 18.31 52.00
CA ILE A 65 -14.20 18.06 51.89
C ILE A 65 -13.94 16.68 51.27
N PHE A 66 -14.73 15.66 51.60
CA PHE A 66 -14.64 14.34 50.96
C PHE A 66 -15.09 14.36 49.50
N LEU A 67 -16.05 15.19 49.11
CA LEU A 67 -16.45 15.35 47.72
C LEU A 67 -15.41 16.14 46.92
N ILE A 68 -14.82 17.20 47.50
CA ILE A 68 -13.75 17.97 46.85
C ILE A 68 -12.47 17.12 46.76
N SER A 69 -12.14 16.35 47.80
CA SER A 69 -10.98 15.46 47.79
C SER A 69 -11.22 14.24 46.91
N ALA A 70 -12.42 13.67 46.86
CA ALA A 70 -12.77 12.63 45.89
C ALA A 70 -12.72 13.17 44.46
N VAL A 71 -13.29 14.34 44.16
CA VAL A 71 -13.20 14.94 42.84
C VAL A 71 -11.74 15.27 42.48
N SER A 72 -10.90 15.68 43.43
CA SER A 72 -9.47 15.92 43.18
C SER A 72 -8.68 14.61 43.01
N PHE A 73 -8.95 13.58 43.82
CA PHE A 73 -8.33 12.25 43.69
C PHE A 73 -8.80 11.48 42.45
N PHE A 74 -10.05 11.64 42.03
CA PHE A 74 -10.58 11.07 40.79
C PHE A 74 -10.17 11.90 39.57
N ARG A 75 -9.91 13.20 39.71
CA ARG A 75 -9.38 14.03 38.60
C ARG A 75 -7.89 13.77 38.38
N ASP A 76 -7.12 13.56 39.45
CA ASP A 76 -5.69 13.24 39.35
C ASP A 76 -5.43 11.72 39.16
N GLY A 77 -6.39 10.86 39.51
CA GLY A 77 -6.33 9.40 39.30
C GLY A 77 -6.91 8.92 37.96
N LEU A 78 -7.49 9.81 37.16
CA LEU A 78 -7.90 9.56 35.77
C LEU A 78 -6.84 9.97 34.74
N ASP A 79 -5.76 10.62 35.16
CA ASP A 79 -4.47 10.55 34.46
C ASP A 79 -3.78 9.24 34.86
N TYR A 80 -4.50 8.13 34.65
CA TYR A 80 -3.86 6.84 34.51
C TYR A 80 -2.85 7.03 33.40
N GLU A 81 -1.57 6.86 33.72
CA GLU A 81 -0.47 6.85 32.77
C GLU A 81 -0.98 6.21 31.50
N LYS A 82 -1.14 7.03 30.47
CA LYS A 82 -1.36 6.56 29.11
C LYS A 82 -0.09 5.79 28.80
N GLU A 83 -0.08 4.51 29.20
CA GLU A 83 0.96 3.53 28.89
C GLU A 83 1.34 3.84 27.46
N ASN A 84 2.63 4.10 27.24
CA ASN A 84 3.21 4.48 25.97
C ASN A 84 2.72 3.53 24.87
N MET A 85 1.53 3.80 24.32
CA MET A 85 1.08 3.24 23.07
C MET A 85 2.14 3.72 22.11
N ALA A 86 2.93 2.78 21.58
CA ALA A 86 3.97 3.06 20.63
C ALA A 86 3.36 3.93 19.52
N SER A 87 3.61 5.24 19.62
CA SER A 87 3.07 6.21 18.69
C SER A 87 3.99 6.19 17.50
N LEU A 88 3.43 6.02 16.30
CA LEU A 88 4.16 6.20 15.04
C LEU A 88 4.66 7.65 14.85
N GLY A 89 4.38 8.54 15.81
CA GLY A 89 4.64 9.97 15.73
C GLY A 89 3.54 10.70 14.97
N LYS A 90 3.76 11.98 14.70
CA LYS A 90 2.88 12.77 13.83
C LYS A 90 3.20 12.45 12.36
N PRO A 91 2.19 12.30 11.49
CA PRO A 91 2.44 12.14 10.07
C PRO A 91 3.10 13.40 9.50
N VAL A 92 4.04 13.23 8.58
CA VAL A 92 4.66 14.33 7.80
C VAL A 92 3.76 14.81 6.66
N SER A 93 2.81 13.98 6.25
CA SER A 93 1.78 14.32 5.27
C SER A 93 0.52 13.53 5.58
N GLN A 94 -0.63 14.18 5.45
CA GLN A 94 -1.95 13.59 5.56
C GLN A 94 -2.79 14.02 4.36
N GLN A 95 -3.41 13.06 3.68
CA GLN A 95 -4.20 13.28 2.48
C GLN A 95 -5.48 12.42 2.54
N MET A 96 -6.59 12.96 2.05
CA MET A 96 -7.85 12.22 1.97
C MET A 96 -7.95 11.57 0.58
N ILE A 97 -8.34 10.30 0.54
CA ILE A 97 -8.54 9.52 -0.67
C ILE A 97 -9.99 9.06 -0.70
N LYS A 98 -10.62 9.17 -1.87
CA LYS A 98 -11.99 8.74 -2.11
C LYS A 98 -12.01 7.67 -3.21
N PRO A 99 -11.83 6.39 -2.86
CA PRO A 99 -11.70 5.32 -3.84
C PRO A 99 -13.04 4.89 -4.46
N ASP A 100 -14.18 5.16 -3.82
CA ASP A 100 -15.51 4.89 -4.37
C ASP A 100 -16.32 6.19 -4.38
N ASN A 101 -17.20 6.35 -5.37
CA ASN A 101 -18.16 7.46 -5.42
C ASN A 101 -19.24 7.35 -4.34
N LYS A 102 -19.39 6.19 -3.69
CA LYS A 102 -20.28 6.00 -2.53
C LYS A 102 -19.99 7.02 -1.43
N GLU A 103 -21.04 7.68 -0.96
CA GLU A 103 -20.95 8.66 0.13
C GLU A 103 -20.45 7.99 1.42
N GLY A 104 -19.50 8.65 2.11
CA GLY A 104 -19.06 8.27 3.46
C GLY A 104 -17.84 7.34 3.55
N LEU A 105 -17.32 6.80 2.43
CA LEU A 105 -16.14 5.92 2.42
C LEU A 105 -14.83 6.70 2.18
N TYR A 106 -14.54 7.67 3.05
CA TYR A 106 -13.28 8.41 3.01
C TYR A 106 -12.16 7.60 3.68
N GLN A 107 -11.00 7.59 3.05
CA GLN A 107 -9.80 6.97 3.60
C GLN A 107 -8.70 8.02 3.80
N TRP A 108 -7.87 7.84 4.82
CA TRP A 108 -6.76 8.74 5.11
C TRP A 108 -5.43 8.09 4.74
N LEU A 109 -4.70 8.71 3.82
CA LEU A 109 -3.31 8.39 3.56
C LEU A 109 -2.42 9.27 4.43
N ASN A 110 -1.69 8.62 5.32
CA ASN A 110 -0.69 9.25 6.17
C ASN A 110 0.70 8.76 5.79
N PHE A 111 1.67 9.67 5.76
CA PHE A 111 3.09 9.33 5.67
C PHE A 111 3.76 9.64 6.99
N PHE A 112 4.52 8.71 7.54
CA PHE A 112 5.28 8.87 8.78
C PHE A 112 6.77 8.72 8.49
N ASN A 113 7.60 9.55 9.13
CA ASN A 113 9.03 9.30 9.13
C ASN A 113 9.31 8.05 9.97
N ILE A 114 10.11 7.12 9.42
CA ILE A 114 10.56 5.94 10.14
C ILE A 114 12.07 5.81 10.01
N ASN A 115 12.72 5.50 11.14
CA ASN A 115 14.14 5.18 11.18
C ASN A 115 14.27 3.66 11.29
N LYS A 116 15.03 3.06 10.37
CA LYS A 116 15.37 1.64 10.48
C LYS A 116 16.49 1.45 11.50
N PRO A 117 16.53 0.32 12.22
CA PRO A 117 17.67 -0.01 13.05
C PRO A 117 18.97 0.05 12.21
N ASN A 118 19.94 0.83 12.66
CA ASN A 118 21.26 0.99 12.04
C ASN A 118 21.32 1.70 10.67
N GLN A 119 20.27 2.43 10.26
CA GLN A 119 20.33 3.28 9.07
C GLN A 119 19.93 4.72 9.42
N VAL A 120 20.76 5.69 9.00
CA VAL A 120 20.52 7.14 9.16
C VAL A 120 19.73 7.70 7.97
N GLU A 121 19.19 6.83 7.13
CA GLU A 121 18.47 7.20 5.92
C GLU A 121 17.06 7.69 6.28
N ASN A 122 16.59 8.72 5.60
CA ASN A 122 15.20 9.14 5.73
C ASN A 122 14.32 8.09 5.05
N ASN A 123 13.39 7.48 5.78
CA ASN A 123 12.41 6.56 5.20
C ASN A 123 11.01 7.04 5.56
N LEU A 124 10.06 6.78 4.66
CA LEU A 124 8.65 7.05 4.89
C LEU A 124 7.85 5.76 4.98
N LEU A 125 7.00 5.65 6.00
CA LEU A 125 5.96 4.65 6.07
C LEU A 125 4.65 5.30 5.61
N ALA A 126 4.14 4.88 4.46
CA ALA A 126 2.79 5.21 4.04
C ALA A 126 1.80 4.28 4.73
N VAL A 127 0.70 4.82 5.24
CA VAL A 127 -0.37 4.07 5.88
C VAL A 127 -1.71 4.61 5.39
N ILE A 128 -2.55 3.73 4.85
CA ILE A 128 -3.93 4.04 4.51
C ILE A 128 -4.83 3.54 5.64
N TRP A 129 -5.59 4.45 6.22
CA TRP A 129 -6.57 4.19 7.26
C TRP A 129 -7.98 4.20 6.65
N LYS A 130 -8.80 3.22 7.01
CA LYS A 130 -10.21 3.15 6.64
C LYS A 130 -11.10 3.12 7.88
N PRO A 131 -12.34 3.64 7.82
CA PRO A 131 -13.28 3.47 8.91
C PRO A 131 -13.60 1.98 9.10
N GLY A 132 -13.40 1.48 10.31
CA GLY A 132 -13.80 0.14 10.75
C GLY A 132 -15.27 0.09 11.12
N SER A 133 -15.79 -1.13 11.30
CA SER A 133 -17.21 -1.37 11.61
C SER A 133 -17.63 -0.84 12.98
N SER A 134 -16.69 -0.65 13.92
CA SER A 134 -16.93 -0.06 15.25
C SER A 134 -16.95 1.48 15.25
N GLY A 135 -16.65 2.13 14.13
CA GLY A 135 -16.44 3.58 14.05
C GLY A 135 -15.00 4.02 14.32
N ASP A 136 -14.12 3.12 14.78
CA ASP A 136 -12.69 3.37 14.88
C ASP A 136 -12.01 3.23 13.51
N TYR A 137 -10.88 3.91 13.30
CA TYR A 137 -10.09 3.72 12.08
C TYR A 137 -9.17 2.51 12.22
N GLU A 138 -9.12 1.69 11.17
CA GLU A 138 -8.20 0.56 11.05
C GLU A 138 -7.22 0.74 9.90
N MET A 139 -6.04 0.14 10.03
CA MET A 139 -5.05 0.15 8.95
C MET A 139 -5.51 -0.78 7.83
N ALA A 140 -5.76 -0.20 6.65
CA ALA A 140 -6.15 -0.93 5.44
C ALA A 140 -4.96 -1.36 4.60
N TYR A 141 -3.89 -0.56 4.58
CA TYR A 141 -2.67 -0.81 3.82
C TYR A 141 -1.49 -0.06 4.44
N SER A 142 -0.29 -0.60 4.31
CA SER A 142 0.94 0.14 4.59
C SER A 142 2.05 -0.25 3.61
N SER A 143 2.94 0.70 3.33
CA SER A 143 4.12 0.44 2.50
C SER A 143 5.29 1.31 2.91
N LEU A 144 6.48 0.74 2.83
CA LEU A 144 7.73 1.41 3.12
C LEU A 144 8.31 2.05 1.85
N PHE A 145 8.71 3.29 1.99
CA PHE A 145 9.37 4.11 0.98
C PHE A 145 10.77 4.46 1.48
N GLU A 146 11.74 3.70 1.00
CA GLU A 146 13.12 3.82 1.46
C GLU A 146 13.80 5.07 0.90
N ASN A 147 14.75 5.62 1.67
CA ASN A 147 15.56 6.78 1.26
C ASN A 147 14.74 7.98 0.73
N SER A 148 13.49 8.10 1.16
CA SER A 148 12.53 9.07 0.69
C SER A 148 12.06 9.91 1.87
N ASN A 149 11.77 11.18 1.61
CA ASN A 149 11.32 12.13 2.63
C ASN A 149 10.32 13.17 2.11
N LYS A 150 9.97 13.13 0.82
CA LYS A 150 8.97 13.99 0.20
C LYS A 150 7.79 13.16 -0.29
N PRO A 151 6.73 12.99 0.53
CA PRO A 151 5.46 12.48 0.04
C PRO A 151 4.94 13.33 -1.13
N CYS A 152 4.43 12.69 -2.17
CA CYS A 152 3.78 13.37 -3.27
C CYS A 152 2.25 13.36 -3.10
N PRO A 153 1.51 14.25 -3.79
CA PRO A 153 0.06 14.14 -3.88
C PRO A 153 -0.36 12.76 -4.39
N ALA A 154 -1.37 12.16 -3.77
CA ALA A 154 -1.99 10.95 -4.28
C ALA A 154 -2.77 11.27 -5.56
N TYR A 155 -2.68 10.39 -6.56
CA TYR A 155 -3.50 10.46 -7.76
C TYR A 155 -4.57 9.37 -7.73
N MET A 156 -5.68 9.62 -8.42
CA MET A 156 -6.76 8.65 -8.59
C MET A 156 -7.07 8.48 -10.07
N ILE A 157 -7.21 7.24 -10.50
CA ILE A 157 -7.73 6.86 -11.82
C ILE A 157 -9.13 6.32 -11.59
N VAL A 158 -10.12 7.08 -12.07
CA VAL A 158 -11.54 6.73 -11.95
C VAL A 158 -11.91 5.79 -13.08
N PHE A 159 -12.70 4.77 -12.76
CA PHE A 159 -13.21 3.82 -13.73
C PHE A 159 -14.67 4.13 -14.12
N PRO A 160 -15.13 3.67 -15.30
CA PRO A 160 -16.54 3.70 -15.64
C PRO A 160 -17.37 2.76 -14.72
N ASP A 161 -18.69 2.81 -14.86
CA ASP A 161 -19.65 1.88 -14.23
C ASP A 161 -19.57 1.78 -12.70
N ASN A 162 -19.21 2.88 -12.03
CA ASN A 162 -19.05 2.95 -10.56
C ASN A 162 -18.10 1.89 -9.99
N GLN A 163 -17.14 1.42 -10.79
CA GLN A 163 -16.07 0.58 -10.27
C GLN A 163 -15.18 1.41 -9.32
N PRO A 164 -14.58 0.78 -8.29
CA PRO A 164 -13.61 1.46 -7.44
C PRO A 164 -12.50 2.13 -8.25
N SER A 165 -11.98 3.26 -7.79
CA SER A 165 -10.85 3.94 -8.41
C SER A 165 -9.54 3.24 -8.06
N VAL A 166 -8.57 3.32 -8.97
CA VAL A 166 -7.18 2.97 -8.66
C VAL A 166 -6.49 4.19 -8.04
N VAL A 167 -5.75 3.96 -6.97
CA VAL A 167 -5.05 4.99 -6.21
C VAL A 167 -3.55 4.86 -6.43
N ILE A 168 -2.89 5.97 -6.75
CA ILE A 168 -1.44 6.03 -6.92
C ILE A 168 -0.86 6.84 -5.77
N ILE A 169 -0.07 6.19 -4.93
CA ILE A 169 0.68 6.84 -3.86
C ILE A 169 2.16 6.86 -4.22
N SER A 170 2.85 7.95 -3.92
CA SER A 170 4.26 8.09 -4.28
C SER A 170 5.03 8.99 -3.33
N SER A 171 6.35 8.84 -3.37
CA SER A 171 7.26 9.73 -2.67
C SER A 171 8.60 9.83 -3.40
N GLN A 172 9.31 10.92 -3.13
CA GLN A 172 10.60 11.25 -3.70
C GLN A 172 11.61 11.54 -2.60
N ASN A 173 12.87 11.39 -2.93
CA ASN A 173 13.97 11.89 -2.11
C ASN A 173 14.27 13.36 -2.42
N ASP A 174 15.05 14.00 -1.55
CA ASP A 174 15.26 15.45 -1.61
C ASP A 174 15.87 15.96 -2.92
N ASP A 175 16.80 15.19 -3.48
CA ASP A 175 17.50 15.49 -4.73
C ASP A 175 16.66 15.14 -5.97
N LYS A 176 15.47 14.56 -5.80
CA LYS A 176 14.57 14.08 -6.86
C LYS A 176 15.22 13.10 -7.84
N LYS A 177 16.24 12.37 -7.40
CA LYS A 177 16.97 11.41 -8.23
C LYS A 177 16.10 10.22 -8.60
N TYR A 178 15.21 9.80 -7.70
CA TYR A 178 14.26 8.73 -7.97
C TYR A 178 12.90 8.99 -7.34
N ILE A 179 11.90 8.29 -7.89
CA ILE A 179 10.57 8.18 -7.31
C ILE A 179 10.31 6.73 -6.90
N HIS A 180 9.57 6.58 -5.82
CA HIS A 180 8.93 5.34 -5.42
C HIS A 180 7.43 5.54 -5.57
N TYR A 181 6.72 4.54 -6.08
CA TYR A 181 5.28 4.60 -6.16
C TYR A 181 4.62 3.24 -6.06
N ARG A 182 3.33 3.26 -5.72
CA ARG A 182 2.45 2.09 -5.65
C ARG A 182 1.21 2.40 -6.45
N VAL A 183 0.74 1.42 -7.22
CA VAL A 183 -0.55 1.44 -7.89
C VAL A 183 -1.46 0.50 -7.13
N LEU A 184 -2.49 1.05 -6.49
CA LEU A 184 -3.34 0.36 -5.53
C LEU A 184 -4.76 0.24 -6.09
N GLY A 185 -5.21 -0.99 -6.30
CA GLY A 185 -6.60 -1.30 -6.61
C GLY A 185 -7.37 -1.72 -5.37
N TYR A 186 -8.69 -1.78 -5.52
CA TYR A 186 -9.60 -2.26 -4.48
C TYR A 186 -10.31 -3.50 -4.98
N LYS A 187 -10.36 -4.53 -4.14
CA LYS A 187 -11.16 -5.72 -4.38
C LYS A 187 -11.88 -6.04 -3.09
N GLU A 188 -13.21 -6.03 -3.15
CA GLU A 188 -14.05 -6.11 -1.96
C GLU A 188 -13.59 -5.05 -0.93
N ASP A 189 -13.28 -5.46 0.30
CA ASP A 189 -12.85 -4.57 1.37
C ASP A 189 -11.32 -4.46 1.52
N LYS A 190 -10.56 -4.94 0.52
CA LYS A 190 -9.09 -5.04 0.57
C LYS A 190 -8.43 -4.15 -0.48
N ILE A 191 -7.30 -3.57 -0.08
CA ILE A 191 -6.40 -2.86 -0.98
C ILE A 191 -5.37 -3.86 -1.52
N ILE A 192 -5.22 -3.90 -2.84
CA ILE A 192 -4.27 -4.77 -3.54
C ILE A 192 -3.28 -3.89 -4.30
N ALA A 193 -1.97 -4.13 -4.14
CA ALA A 193 -0.96 -3.48 -4.96
C ALA A 193 -0.88 -4.17 -6.33
N TYR A 194 -1.32 -3.50 -7.38
CA TYR A 194 -1.14 -3.96 -8.77
C TYR A 194 0.31 -3.83 -9.20
N MET A 195 1.01 -2.81 -8.70
CA MET A 195 2.41 -2.58 -8.99
C MET A 195 3.07 -1.81 -7.84
N GLU A 196 4.28 -2.23 -7.48
CA GLU A 196 5.16 -1.52 -6.57
C GLU A 196 6.49 -1.24 -7.28
N GLN A 197 6.88 0.04 -7.33
CA GLN A 197 8.14 0.44 -7.95
C GLN A 197 8.96 1.25 -6.95
N ASN A 198 10.22 0.87 -6.82
CA ASN A 198 11.19 1.50 -5.94
C ASN A 198 12.37 2.00 -6.75
N TYR A 199 12.95 3.13 -6.34
CA TYR A 199 14.15 3.69 -6.95
C TYR A 199 14.06 3.90 -8.47
N VAL A 200 12.92 4.38 -8.96
CA VAL A 200 12.76 4.68 -10.40
C VAL A 200 13.58 5.93 -10.74
N ILE A 201 14.73 5.72 -11.38
CA ILE A 201 15.73 6.75 -11.68
C ILE A 201 15.18 7.78 -12.69
N GLY A 202 15.35 9.07 -12.39
CA GLY A 202 14.79 10.16 -13.18
C GLY A 202 13.26 10.09 -13.28
N GLY A 203 12.64 9.37 -12.35
CA GLY A 203 11.26 8.96 -12.45
C GLY A 203 10.28 10.11 -12.23
N LYS A 204 9.27 10.19 -13.10
CA LYS A 204 8.12 11.09 -12.96
C LYS A 204 6.85 10.30 -13.23
N ILE A 205 5.83 10.50 -12.41
CA ILE A 205 4.51 9.92 -12.62
C ILE A 205 3.47 11.03 -12.78
N GLU A 206 2.51 10.80 -13.67
CA GLU A 206 1.37 11.66 -13.94
C GLU A 206 0.17 10.78 -14.28
N VAL A 207 -1.05 11.28 -14.06
CA VAL A 207 -2.26 10.66 -14.61
C VAL A 207 -2.71 11.47 -15.82
N VAL A 208 -2.80 10.81 -16.97
CA VAL A 208 -3.17 11.41 -18.26
C VAL A 208 -4.24 10.53 -18.89
N ASP A 209 -5.41 11.11 -19.16
CA ASP A 209 -6.53 10.46 -19.84
C ASP A 209 -6.93 9.10 -19.24
N GLY A 210 -6.84 8.97 -17.91
CA GLY A 210 -7.17 7.74 -17.18
C GLY A 210 -6.06 6.69 -17.14
N ALA A 211 -4.90 6.95 -17.74
CA ALA A 211 -3.70 6.12 -17.63
C ALA A 211 -2.67 6.73 -16.67
N LEU A 212 -1.85 5.88 -16.04
CA LEU A 212 -0.67 6.31 -15.30
C LEU A 212 0.50 6.43 -16.30
N LYS A 213 0.91 7.66 -16.58
CA LYS A 213 2.08 7.96 -17.39
C LYS A 213 3.32 7.98 -16.50
N GLU A 214 4.21 7.04 -16.71
CA GLU A 214 5.52 7.01 -16.09
C GLU A 214 6.60 7.45 -17.09
N THR A 215 7.48 8.34 -16.65
CA THR A 215 8.76 8.62 -17.30
C THR A 215 9.86 8.02 -16.45
N ARG A 216 10.85 7.33 -17.05
CA ARG A 216 12.06 6.90 -16.34
C ARG A 216 13.30 6.92 -17.22
N LEU A 217 14.47 6.95 -16.60
CA LEU A 217 15.76 6.72 -17.25
C LEU A 217 16.11 5.23 -17.16
N ILE A 218 16.43 4.62 -18.31
CA ILE A 218 16.97 3.26 -18.39
C ILE A 218 18.26 3.25 -19.19
N PRO A 219 19.19 2.32 -18.92
CA PRO A 219 20.40 2.22 -19.73
C PRO A 219 20.05 1.87 -21.20
N ASP A 220 20.77 2.46 -22.15
CA ASP A 220 20.46 2.40 -23.59
C ASP A 220 20.33 0.96 -24.13
N ASN A 221 21.06 0.00 -23.56
CA ASN A 221 21.04 -1.41 -23.95
C ASN A 221 19.73 -2.14 -23.59
N TYR A 222 18.88 -1.52 -22.76
CA TYR A 222 17.54 -2.00 -22.44
C TYR A 222 16.44 -1.32 -23.26
N VAL A 223 16.79 -0.57 -24.31
CA VAL A 223 15.82 0.00 -25.26
C VAL A 223 15.82 -0.88 -26.50
N GLU A 224 14.65 -1.09 -27.12
CA GLU A 224 14.55 -1.95 -28.30
C GLU A 224 15.51 -1.49 -29.41
N LYS A 225 16.25 -2.46 -29.96
CA LYS A 225 17.25 -2.27 -31.02
C LYS A 225 16.53 -1.87 -32.31
N GLU A 226 16.49 -0.58 -32.61
CA GLU A 226 16.69 -0.20 -34.01
C GLU A 226 18.13 -0.60 -34.37
N ASP A 227 18.29 -1.31 -35.49
CA ASP A 227 19.49 -1.99 -36.00
C ASP A 227 20.77 -1.13 -36.03
N ILE A 228 21.31 -0.80 -34.86
CA ILE A 228 22.61 -0.15 -34.74
C ILE A 228 23.31 -0.80 -33.55
N GLU A 229 24.41 -1.48 -33.85
CA GLU A 229 25.48 -1.83 -32.92
C GLU A 229 26.01 -0.54 -32.27
N LYS A 230 25.27 0.01 -31.29
CA LYS A 230 25.76 1.13 -30.50
C LYS A 230 26.59 0.57 -29.36
N GLU A 231 27.86 0.99 -29.33
CA GLU A 231 28.78 0.73 -28.23
C GLU A 231 28.11 1.06 -26.89
N ASN A 232 28.25 0.15 -25.93
CA ASN A 232 27.80 0.31 -24.54
C ASN A 232 28.55 1.47 -23.86
N ASN A 233 28.11 2.71 -24.08
CA ASN A 233 28.73 3.90 -23.49
C ASN A 233 28.16 4.28 -22.11
N GLY A 234 27.37 3.40 -21.47
CA GLY A 234 26.77 3.71 -20.16
C GLY A 234 25.76 4.86 -20.17
N ASN A 235 25.32 5.27 -21.36
CA ASN A 235 24.31 6.31 -21.54
C ASN A 235 22.94 5.83 -21.06
N MET A 236 22.16 6.77 -20.52
CA MET A 236 20.80 6.56 -20.06
C MET A 236 19.82 7.20 -21.05
N LYS A 237 18.84 6.44 -21.51
CA LYS A 237 17.72 6.92 -22.32
C LYS A 237 16.49 7.16 -21.46
N LYS A 238 15.78 8.24 -21.77
CA LYS A 238 14.45 8.49 -21.23
C LYS A 238 13.44 7.64 -22.00
N ILE A 239 12.63 6.88 -21.28
CA ILE A 239 11.45 6.18 -21.81
C ILE A 239 10.18 6.68 -21.11
N ILE A 240 9.06 6.51 -21.79
CA ILE A 240 7.73 6.84 -21.28
C ILE A 240 6.85 5.60 -21.43
N THR A 241 6.20 5.19 -20.34
CA THR A 241 5.26 4.08 -20.31
C THR A 241 3.91 4.57 -19.84
N TYR A 242 2.86 4.27 -20.60
CA TYR A 242 1.47 4.48 -20.20
C TYR A 242 0.93 3.18 -19.64
N TYR A 243 0.82 3.12 -18.31
CA TYR A 243 0.15 2.03 -17.62
C TYR A 243 -1.35 2.27 -17.66
N ILE A 244 -2.11 1.34 -18.25
CA ILE A 244 -3.57 1.35 -18.31
C ILE A 244 -4.08 0.34 -17.27
N PRO A 245 -4.60 0.82 -16.14
CA PRO A 245 -5.29 -0.04 -15.19
C PRO A 245 -6.54 -0.67 -15.79
N TYR A 246 -6.81 -1.93 -15.44
CA TYR A 246 -8.08 -2.60 -15.65
C TYR A 246 -8.60 -3.22 -14.35
N GLN A 247 -9.92 -3.41 -14.30
CA GLN A 247 -10.61 -4.19 -13.28
C GLN A 247 -11.42 -5.30 -13.92
N THR A 248 -11.92 -6.21 -13.10
CA THR A 248 -12.78 -7.29 -13.56
C THR A 248 -14.09 -7.26 -12.78
N ASN A 249 -15.22 -7.28 -13.49
CA ASN A 249 -16.53 -7.34 -12.85
C ASN A 249 -16.86 -8.77 -12.37
N GLU A 250 -18.01 -8.97 -11.73
CA GLU A 250 -18.46 -10.28 -11.25
C GLU A 250 -18.64 -11.33 -12.36
N SER A 251 -18.83 -10.89 -13.61
CA SER A 251 -18.97 -11.77 -14.78
C SER A 251 -17.63 -12.17 -15.42
N GLY A 252 -16.51 -11.64 -14.92
CA GLY A 252 -15.19 -11.88 -15.50
C GLY A 252 -14.81 -10.91 -16.63
N ASP A 253 -15.66 -9.91 -16.94
CA ASP A 253 -15.37 -8.95 -17.99
C ASP A 253 -14.33 -7.93 -17.52
N ILE A 254 -13.40 -7.64 -18.42
CA ILE A 254 -12.41 -6.58 -18.22
C ILE A 254 -13.10 -5.23 -18.36
N ILE A 255 -12.83 -4.33 -17.43
CA ILE A 255 -13.22 -2.92 -17.50
C ILE A 255 -11.93 -2.12 -17.48
N PRO A 256 -11.44 -1.60 -18.62
CA PRO A 256 -10.27 -0.73 -18.62
C PRO A 256 -10.63 0.65 -18.09
N SER A 257 -9.64 1.36 -17.55
CA SER A 257 -9.77 2.76 -17.12
C SER A 257 -9.95 3.74 -18.29
N VAL A 258 -9.59 3.32 -19.51
CA VAL A 258 -9.60 4.14 -20.71
C VAL A 258 -10.15 3.36 -21.90
N GLU A 259 -10.91 4.03 -22.76
CA GLU A 259 -11.35 3.47 -24.05
C GLU A 259 -10.46 3.92 -25.21
N ASN A 260 -9.82 5.08 -25.07
CA ASN A 260 -8.99 5.70 -26.09
C ASN A 260 -7.72 6.25 -25.44
N ILE A 261 -6.56 6.09 -26.08
CA ILE A 261 -5.31 6.67 -25.61
C ILE A 261 -4.45 7.15 -26.78
N ARG A 262 -3.83 8.33 -26.62
CA ARG A 262 -2.87 8.88 -27.57
C ARG A 262 -1.47 8.82 -27.00
N ILE A 263 -0.56 8.17 -27.71
CA ILE A 263 0.84 7.99 -27.33
C ILE A 263 1.76 8.36 -28.49
N ARG A 264 3.07 8.46 -28.22
CA ARG A 264 4.06 8.73 -29.28
C ARG A 264 4.76 7.46 -29.73
N LYS A 265 5.20 7.45 -30.99
CA LYS A 265 6.12 6.44 -31.48
C LYS A 265 7.37 6.44 -30.59
N GLY A 266 7.78 5.25 -30.14
CA GLY A 266 8.87 5.08 -29.17
C GLY A 266 8.43 5.05 -27.70
N ASP A 267 7.18 5.40 -27.38
CA ASP A 267 6.61 5.21 -26.04
C ASP A 267 6.15 3.75 -25.86
N TYR A 268 5.86 3.38 -24.62
CA TYR A 268 5.39 2.06 -24.22
C TYR A 268 3.96 2.13 -23.68
N ILE A 269 3.19 1.06 -23.86
CA ILE A 269 1.90 0.84 -23.21
C ILE A 269 2.03 -0.39 -22.33
N ALA A 270 1.44 -0.37 -21.14
CA ALA A 270 1.41 -1.53 -20.27
C ALA A 270 0.02 -1.70 -19.66
N ILE A 271 -0.52 -2.91 -19.72
CA ILE A 271 -1.83 -3.23 -19.12
C ILE A 271 -1.59 -3.79 -17.73
N ILE A 272 -2.24 -3.21 -16.70
CA ILE A 272 -2.04 -3.59 -15.29
C ILE A 272 -3.38 -3.81 -14.59
N GLY A 273 -3.47 -4.83 -13.74
CA GLY A 273 -4.70 -5.10 -13.00
C GLY A 273 -4.49 -6.12 -11.89
N ASP A 274 -5.60 -6.66 -11.39
CA ASP A 274 -5.59 -7.73 -10.41
C ASP A 274 -5.21 -9.07 -11.08
N ASN A 275 -4.16 -9.71 -10.56
CA ASN A 275 -3.59 -10.97 -11.06
C ASN A 275 -4.58 -12.14 -11.07
N THR A 276 -5.78 -11.99 -10.48
CA THR A 276 -6.81 -13.02 -10.50
C THR A 276 -7.40 -13.31 -11.88
N VAL A 277 -7.39 -12.34 -12.80
CA VAL A 277 -7.80 -12.54 -14.20
C VAL A 277 -6.71 -12.00 -15.11
N PRO A 278 -5.76 -12.86 -15.54
CA PRO A 278 -4.76 -12.47 -16.50
C PRO A 278 -5.40 -12.10 -17.84
N VAL A 279 -4.78 -11.14 -18.51
CA VAL A 279 -5.25 -10.62 -19.80
C VAL A 279 -4.26 -11.00 -20.89
N GLU A 280 -4.81 -11.45 -22.01
CA GLU A 280 -4.09 -11.62 -23.25
C GLU A 280 -4.37 -10.45 -24.17
N ILE A 281 -3.32 -9.96 -24.82
CA ILE A 281 -3.42 -8.96 -25.87
C ILE A 281 -3.44 -9.71 -27.20
N LEU A 282 -4.50 -9.50 -27.96
CA LEU A 282 -4.66 -10.16 -29.26
C LEU A 282 -4.13 -9.25 -30.37
N ASN A 283 -3.20 -9.79 -31.16
CA ASN A 283 -2.75 -9.28 -32.46
C ASN A 283 -2.54 -7.76 -32.53
N SER A 284 -1.31 -7.32 -32.30
CA SER A 284 -0.91 -5.93 -32.52
C SER A 284 0.13 -5.85 -33.64
N ARG A 285 -0.10 -4.97 -34.62
CA ARG A 285 0.81 -4.71 -35.75
C ARG A 285 1.74 -3.54 -35.47
N MET A 286 1.25 -2.53 -34.75
CA MET A 286 1.99 -1.30 -34.47
C MET A 286 2.69 -1.32 -33.11
N LEU A 287 2.13 -2.09 -32.16
CA LEU A 287 2.70 -2.27 -30.83
C LEU A 287 3.36 -3.66 -30.75
N LEU A 288 4.65 -3.73 -30.45
CA LEU A 288 5.36 -5.00 -30.31
C LEU A 288 5.45 -5.43 -28.85
N ASP A 289 5.40 -6.73 -28.59
CA ASP A 289 5.60 -7.27 -27.24
C ASP A 289 6.97 -6.84 -26.68
N TRP A 290 6.92 -6.13 -25.57
CA TRP A 290 8.10 -5.74 -24.82
C TRP A 290 8.26 -6.68 -23.62
N ASP A 291 9.17 -7.65 -23.76
CA ASP A 291 9.36 -8.73 -22.79
C ASP A 291 9.99 -8.20 -21.50
N LYS A 292 9.15 -7.63 -20.61
CA LYS A 292 9.50 -7.33 -19.23
C LYS A 292 8.66 -8.15 -18.26
N GLN A 293 9.39 -8.62 -17.26
CA GLN A 293 9.18 -9.83 -16.48
C GLN A 293 8.25 -9.61 -15.27
N TYR A 294 7.02 -9.16 -15.50
CA TYR A 294 5.98 -9.19 -14.48
C TYR A 294 4.80 -10.00 -15.00
N ASP A 295 4.49 -11.11 -14.34
CA ASP A 295 3.45 -12.08 -14.77
C ASP A 295 2.08 -11.44 -14.99
N ASN A 296 1.84 -10.26 -14.39
CA ASN A 296 0.59 -9.51 -14.44
C ASN A 296 0.64 -8.20 -15.25
N ILE A 297 1.78 -7.87 -15.86
CA ILE A 297 1.93 -6.65 -16.67
C ILE A 297 2.34 -7.03 -18.08
N LYS A 298 1.43 -6.81 -19.03
CA LYS A 298 1.72 -6.97 -20.45
C LYS A 298 2.17 -5.62 -21.00
N SER A 299 3.43 -5.52 -21.42
CA SER A 299 4.02 -4.29 -21.97
C SER A 299 4.19 -4.39 -23.47
N LEU A 300 3.93 -3.30 -24.17
CA LEU A 300 4.05 -3.17 -25.61
C LEU A 300 4.84 -1.90 -25.96
N TYR A 301 5.63 -1.97 -27.03
CA TYR A 301 6.41 -0.86 -27.57
C TYR A 301 5.78 -0.31 -28.85
N ALA A 302 5.55 1.00 -28.92
CA ALA A 302 4.96 1.65 -30.09
C ALA A 302 5.97 1.86 -31.23
N LYS A 303 6.03 0.90 -32.16
CA LYS A 303 7.00 0.86 -33.25
C LYS A 303 6.67 1.74 -34.44
N SER A 304 5.39 1.96 -34.73
CA SER A 304 4.93 2.73 -35.89
C SER A 304 3.78 3.65 -35.52
N SER A 305 3.62 4.77 -36.24
CA SER A 305 2.51 5.71 -36.10
C SER A 305 1.25 5.22 -36.83
N GLY A 306 0.08 5.69 -36.41
CA GLY A 306 -1.23 5.27 -36.93
C GLY A 306 -2.29 5.06 -35.84
N TYR A 307 -3.33 4.30 -36.17
CA TYR A 307 -4.40 3.93 -35.24
C TYR A 307 -4.57 2.41 -35.20
N GLU A 308 -4.68 1.85 -34.00
CA GLU A 308 -4.90 0.41 -33.78
C GLU A 308 -5.80 0.16 -32.57
N ASP A 309 -6.69 -0.83 -32.66
CA ASP A 309 -7.49 -1.30 -31.53
C ASP A 309 -6.73 -2.40 -30.77
N LEU A 310 -6.29 -2.10 -29.56
CA LEU A 310 -5.75 -3.08 -28.65
C LEU A 310 -6.89 -3.96 -28.09
N CYS A 311 -6.91 -5.23 -28.45
CA CYS A 311 -7.93 -6.18 -27.98
C CYS A 311 -7.47 -6.92 -26.71
N LEU A 312 -8.13 -6.65 -25.59
CA LEU A 312 -7.91 -7.27 -24.28
C LEU A 312 -8.87 -8.44 -24.08
N ARG A 313 -8.33 -9.65 -23.99
CA ARG A 313 -9.11 -10.87 -23.73
C ARG A 313 -8.83 -11.42 -22.32
N PRO A 314 -9.84 -11.59 -21.45
CA PRO A 314 -9.64 -12.27 -20.17
C PRO A 314 -9.40 -13.76 -20.38
N LEU A 315 -8.39 -14.35 -19.74
CA LEU A 315 -8.06 -15.77 -19.89
C LEU A 315 -9.06 -16.71 -19.18
N ASN A 316 -9.83 -16.20 -18.22
CA ASN A 316 -10.74 -17.01 -17.39
C ASN A 316 -12.20 -16.97 -17.89
N GLY A 317 -12.45 -16.49 -19.11
CA GLY A 317 -13.78 -16.19 -19.63
C GLY A 317 -14.19 -14.73 -19.40
N GLY A 318 -15.12 -14.23 -20.21
CA GLY A 318 -15.54 -12.82 -20.25
C GLY A 318 -15.45 -12.23 -21.66
N GLU A 319 -16.05 -11.06 -21.87
CA GLU A 319 -16.02 -10.39 -23.16
C GLU A 319 -14.66 -9.74 -23.45
N THR A 320 -14.22 -9.83 -24.70
CA THR A 320 -13.06 -9.07 -25.19
C THR A 320 -13.40 -7.59 -25.18
N LYS A 321 -12.53 -6.77 -24.57
CA LYS A 321 -12.61 -5.31 -24.66
C LYS A 321 -11.59 -4.75 -25.63
N LYS A 322 -11.88 -3.56 -26.16
CA LYS A 322 -11.01 -2.83 -27.07
C LYS A 322 -10.61 -1.52 -26.43
N ILE A 323 -9.35 -1.14 -26.65
CA ILE A 323 -8.84 0.19 -26.37
C ILE A 323 -8.28 0.74 -27.69
N SER A 324 -8.82 1.84 -28.17
CA SER A 324 -8.32 2.48 -29.38
C SER A 324 -7.04 3.27 -29.06
N VAL A 325 -5.95 2.93 -29.74
CA VAL A 325 -4.63 3.53 -29.55
C VAL A 325 -4.27 4.37 -30.77
N GLU A 326 -4.04 5.66 -30.56
CA GLU A 326 -3.43 6.55 -31.54
C GLU A 326 -1.94 6.68 -31.25
N VAL A 327 -1.10 6.26 -32.19
CA VAL A 327 0.35 6.47 -32.13
C VAL A 327 0.72 7.61 -33.07
N VAL A 328 1.21 8.72 -32.51
CA VAL A 328 1.64 9.88 -33.30
C VAL A 328 3.17 9.94 -33.43
N GLU A 329 3.64 10.53 -34.52
CA GLU A 329 5.05 10.92 -34.62
C GLU A 329 5.31 12.13 -33.72
N ASP A 330 6.55 12.30 -33.25
CA ASP A 330 6.94 13.55 -32.59
C ASP A 330 6.72 14.71 -33.58
N GLU A 331 6.01 15.76 -33.15
CA GLU A 331 6.07 17.04 -33.84
C GLU A 331 7.51 17.56 -33.69
N LEU A 332 8.24 17.58 -34.81
CA LEU A 332 9.63 18.06 -34.91
C LEU A 332 9.82 19.50 -34.41
#